data_AF-A0A1D2QZ41-F1
#
_entry.id   AF-A0A1D2QZ41-F1
#
_cell.length_a   1.000
_cell.length_b   1.000
_cell.length_c   1.000
_cell.angle_alpha   90.00
_cell.angle_beta   90.00
_cell.angle_gamma   90.00
#
_symmetry.space_group_name_H-M   'P 1'
#
loop_
_entity.id
_entity.type
_entity.pdbx_description
1 polymer ?
#
loop_
_entity_poly.entity_id
_entity_poly.type
_entity_poly.pdbx_seq_one_letter_code
_entity_poly.pdbx_strand_id
1 'polypeptide(L)'
;MKNCKSFYLWVEDRYGTKFFSRLLERIESKLEVTIPKRYPEGKFIKIKSARTVGNIETKIDKAVALAWKRYDCAIVVCDGDGKREERLKRLNKKVSEIKERPENKNKKVIIIVFKNAIESDWIEKGLDKKIDYRDKAELPDYANKLNLNLLKNDDNFKEFIYAVDP
;
A
#
# COMPACT_ATOMS: atom_id res chain seq x y z
N MET A 1 -16.79 9.00 3.80
CA MET A 1 -16.58 7.54 3.66
C MET A 1 -15.87 7.04 4.90
N LYS A 2 -16.28 5.91 5.51
CA LYS A 2 -15.62 5.38 6.71
C LYS A 2 -14.23 4.81 6.36
N ASN A 3 -13.26 5.18 7.16
CA ASN A 3 -11.86 4.83 7.04
C ASN A 3 -11.57 3.41 7.58
N CYS A 4 -10.37 2.86 7.34
CA CYS A 4 -10.04 1.45 7.62
C CYS A 4 -9.57 1.23 9.07
N LYS A 5 -10.47 0.78 9.95
CA LYS A 5 -10.15 0.43 11.35
C LYS A 5 -9.16 -0.74 11.49
N SER A 6 -9.12 -1.62 10.49
CA SER A 6 -8.10 -2.65 10.34
C SER A 6 -7.84 -2.92 8.86
N PHE A 7 -6.59 -3.21 8.49
CA PHE A 7 -6.24 -3.44 7.09
C PHE A 7 -5.16 -4.49 6.85
N TYR A 8 -5.29 -5.15 5.71
CA TYR A 8 -4.26 -5.99 5.13
C TYR A 8 -3.62 -5.24 3.96
N LEU A 9 -2.38 -4.82 4.13
CA LEU A 9 -1.56 -4.18 3.12
C LEU A 9 -0.75 -5.23 2.34
N TRP A 10 -1.00 -5.31 1.05
CA TRP A 10 -0.34 -6.24 0.15
C TRP A 10 0.50 -5.48 -0.88
N VAL A 11 1.80 -5.74 -0.85
CA VAL A 11 2.82 -5.01 -1.62
C VAL A 11 3.52 -5.94 -2.61
N GLU A 12 4.06 -5.40 -3.70
CA GLU A 12 4.63 -6.23 -4.77
C GLU A 12 5.90 -6.97 -4.30
N ASP A 13 6.87 -6.19 -3.82
CA ASP A 13 8.20 -6.68 -3.43
C ASP A 13 8.28 -7.07 -1.94
N ARG A 14 9.17 -8.02 -1.63
CA ARG A 14 9.54 -8.40 -0.26
C ARG A 14 10.07 -7.20 0.52
N TYR A 15 10.93 -6.38 -0.08
CA TYR A 15 11.51 -5.22 0.63
C TYR A 15 10.47 -4.13 0.92
N GLY A 16 9.43 -4.04 0.10
CA GLY A 16 8.28 -3.18 0.34
C GLY A 16 7.66 -3.41 1.72
N THR A 17 7.63 -4.65 2.23
CA THR A 17 6.99 -4.94 3.53
C THR A 17 7.65 -4.19 4.70
N LYS A 18 8.98 -4.13 4.72
CA LYS A 18 9.73 -3.40 5.74
C LYS A 18 9.65 -1.89 5.51
N PHE A 19 9.71 -1.46 4.24
CA PHE A 19 9.53 -0.05 3.87
C PHE A 19 8.19 0.49 4.40
N PHE A 20 7.08 -0.16 4.06
CA PHE A 20 5.75 0.30 4.48
C PHE A 20 5.55 0.20 6.00
N SER A 21 6.15 -0.80 6.66
CA SER A 21 6.11 -0.87 8.13
C SER A 21 6.73 0.37 8.76
N ARG A 22 7.93 0.76 8.32
CA ARG A 22 8.64 1.95 8.83
C ARG A 22 7.94 3.25 8.41
N LEU A 23 7.39 3.29 7.19
CA LEU A 23 6.66 4.45 6.69
C LEU A 23 5.42 4.74 7.54
N LEU A 24 4.65 3.72 7.92
CA LEU A 24 3.46 3.87 8.77
C LEU A 24 3.82 4.46 10.16
N GLU A 25 4.89 3.98 10.79
CA GLU A 25 5.38 4.54 12.07
C GLU A 25 5.78 6.02 11.93
N ARG A 26 6.34 6.40 10.78
CA ARG A 26 6.70 7.80 10.50
C ARG A 26 5.50 8.67 10.17
N ILE A 27 4.53 8.15 9.44
CA ILE A 27 3.27 8.84 9.17
C ILE A 27 2.58 9.17 10.48
N GLU A 28 2.42 8.19 11.38
CA GLU A 28 1.80 8.39 12.69
C GLU A 28 2.54 9.46 13.50
N SER A 29 3.87 9.39 13.57
CA SER A 29 4.67 10.31 14.39
C SER A 29 4.88 11.70 13.80
N LYS A 30 4.74 11.89 12.48
CA LYS A 30 5.08 13.16 11.80
C LYS A 30 3.91 13.87 11.16
N LEU A 31 2.82 13.16 10.88
CA LEU A 31 1.64 13.72 10.20
C LEU A 31 0.41 13.85 11.10
N GLU A 32 0.53 13.53 12.40
CA GLU A 32 -0.58 13.53 13.37
C GLU A 32 -1.76 12.65 12.93
N VAL A 33 -1.46 11.65 12.10
CA VAL A 33 -2.38 10.65 11.59
C VAL A 33 -2.50 9.52 12.63
N THR A 34 -3.70 9.01 12.87
CA THR A 34 -3.86 7.85 13.75
C THR A 34 -3.71 6.59 12.92
N ILE A 35 -2.72 5.75 13.19
CA ILE A 35 -2.62 4.44 12.52
C ILE A 35 -3.20 3.37 13.46
N PRO A 36 -4.05 2.44 13.00
CA PRO A 36 -4.59 1.38 13.84
C PRO A 36 -3.47 0.61 14.56
N LYS A 37 -3.29 0.86 15.85
CA LYS A 37 -2.15 0.31 16.61
C LYS A 37 -2.27 -1.20 16.78
N ARG A 38 -1.11 -1.87 16.84
CA ARG A 38 -1.00 -3.27 17.27
C ARG A 38 -1.32 -3.35 18.78
N TYR A 39 -2.60 -3.36 19.16
CA TYR A 39 -3.01 -3.67 20.54
C TYR A 39 -2.69 -5.14 20.90
N PRO A 40 -2.57 -5.48 22.20
CA PRO A 40 -2.06 -6.76 22.68
C PRO A 40 -2.82 -7.99 22.15
N GLU A 41 -4.08 -7.80 21.75
CA GLU A 41 -4.97 -8.88 21.30
C GLU A 41 -5.02 -9.09 19.78
N GLY A 42 -4.11 -8.46 19.02
CA GLY A 42 -3.61 -9.06 17.79
C GLY A 42 -4.24 -8.60 16.46
N LYS A 43 -3.44 -7.79 15.76
CA LYS A 43 -3.36 -7.61 14.29
C LYS A 43 -4.49 -6.80 13.63
N PHE A 44 -4.59 -5.52 13.99
CA PHE A 44 -5.29 -4.51 13.20
C PHE A 44 -4.60 -4.20 11.86
N ILE A 45 -3.29 -4.48 11.75
CA ILE A 45 -2.51 -4.26 10.53
C ILE A 45 -1.75 -5.54 10.16
N LYS A 46 -1.83 -5.90 8.88
CA LYS A 46 -0.98 -6.94 8.30
C LYS A 46 -0.34 -6.49 7.01
N ILE A 47 0.99 -6.51 6.96
CA ILE A 47 1.74 -6.24 5.74
C ILE A 47 2.29 -7.55 5.18
N LYS A 48 2.08 -7.81 3.89
CA LYS A 48 2.56 -9.00 3.17
C LYS A 48 3.03 -8.63 1.77
N SER A 49 3.99 -9.39 1.24
CA SER A 49 4.41 -9.24 -0.15
C SER A 49 3.84 -10.32 -1.08
N ALA A 50 3.69 -9.97 -2.36
CA ALA A 50 3.45 -10.92 -3.44
C ALA A 50 4.73 -11.67 -3.87
N ARG A 51 5.89 -11.19 -3.39
CA ARG A 51 7.25 -11.78 -3.52
C ARG A 51 7.85 -11.74 -4.92
N THR A 52 7.12 -11.33 -5.95
CA THR A 52 7.62 -11.27 -7.34
C THR A 52 6.80 -10.25 -8.14
N VAL A 53 7.45 -9.59 -9.10
CA VAL A 53 6.80 -8.67 -10.05
C VAL A 53 5.65 -9.37 -10.77
N GLY A 54 4.50 -8.71 -10.90
CA GLY A 54 3.30 -9.24 -11.57
C GLY A 54 2.48 -10.27 -10.78
N ASN A 55 2.97 -10.77 -9.63
CA ASN A 55 2.20 -11.69 -8.79
C ASN A 55 1.01 -11.03 -8.10
N ILE A 56 1.00 -9.69 -7.99
CA ILE A 56 -0.15 -8.98 -7.44
C ILE A 56 -1.39 -9.21 -8.31
N GLU A 57 -1.28 -8.99 -9.61
CA GLU A 57 -2.42 -9.14 -10.53
C GLU A 57 -2.94 -10.58 -10.53
N THR A 58 -2.06 -11.58 -10.47
CA THR A 58 -2.46 -13.00 -10.54
C THR A 58 -3.02 -13.54 -9.22
N LYS A 59 -2.68 -12.94 -8.08
CA LYS A 59 -3.07 -13.45 -6.74
C LYS A 59 -4.00 -12.50 -5.97
N ILE A 60 -4.48 -11.41 -6.59
CA ILE A 60 -5.34 -10.41 -5.93
C ILE A 60 -6.59 -11.04 -5.32
N ASP A 61 -7.22 -11.99 -6.00
CA ASP A 61 -8.42 -12.67 -5.49
C ASP A 61 -8.13 -13.38 -4.16
N LYS A 62 -6.99 -14.09 -4.10
CA LYS A 62 -6.55 -14.79 -2.87
C LYS A 62 -6.17 -13.79 -1.78
N ALA A 63 -5.47 -12.71 -2.11
CA ALA A 63 -5.06 -11.71 -1.14
C ALA A 63 -6.24 -10.95 -0.53
N VAL A 64 -7.18 -10.52 -1.37
CA VAL A 64 -8.41 -9.82 -0.98
C VAL A 64 -9.30 -10.74 -0.13
N ALA A 65 -9.50 -12.00 -0.56
CA ALA A 65 -10.25 -12.97 0.22
C ALA A 65 -9.61 -13.24 1.60
N LEU A 66 -8.27 -13.30 1.68
CA LEU A 66 -7.55 -13.45 2.96
C LEU A 66 -7.68 -12.21 3.85
N ALA A 67 -7.63 -11.02 3.27
CA ALA A 67 -7.82 -9.77 4.00
C ALA A 67 -9.21 -9.74 4.65
N TRP A 68 -10.26 -10.00 3.87
CA TRP A 68 -11.64 -9.87 4.35
C TRP A 68 -12.09 -10.88 5.40
N LYS A 69 -11.32 -11.97 5.58
CA LYS A 69 -11.55 -12.92 6.67
C LYS A 69 -11.24 -12.34 8.06
N ARG A 70 -10.36 -11.33 8.14
CA ARG A 70 -9.79 -10.85 9.42
C ARG A 70 -9.59 -9.34 9.53
N TYR A 71 -9.79 -8.60 8.44
CA TYR A 71 -9.54 -7.17 8.36
C TYR A 71 -10.71 -6.49 7.63
N ASP A 72 -10.94 -5.21 7.94
CA ASP A 72 -12.00 -4.40 7.33
C ASP A 72 -11.67 -4.03 5.88
N CYS A 73 -10.38 -3.87 5.59
CA CYS A 73 -9.88 -3.44 4.29
C CYS A 73 -8.76 -4.32 3.75
N ALA A 74 -8.75 -4.47 2.43
CA ALA A 74 -7.55 -4.83 1.68
C ALA A 74 -6.96 -3.56 1.04
N ILE A 75 -5.67 -3.31 1.22
CA ILE A 75 -4.93 -2.26 0.53
C ILE A 75 -3.91 -2.97 -0.36
N VAL A 76 -3.96 -2.72 -1.66
CA VAL A 76 -3.03 -3.29 -2.64
C VAL A 76 -2.16 -2.17 -3.17
N VAL A 77 -0.85 -2.31 -3.05
CA VAL A 77 0.12 -1.33 -3.57
C VAL A 77 1.07 -2.02 -4.53
N CYS A 78 1.15 -1.52 -5.76
CA CYS A 78 2.03 -2.07 -6.78
C CYS A 78 2.69 -0.96 -7.62
N ASP A 79 3.81 -1.32 -8.23
CA ASP A 79 4.50 -0.44 -9.15
C ASP A 79 3.71 -0.34 -10.46
N GLY A 80 3.77 0.82 -11.11
CA GLY A 80 3.17 1.03 -12.43
C GLY A 80 4.10 0.67 -13.56
N ASP A 81 5.40 0.94 -13.38
CA ASP A 81 6.45 0.81 -14.40
C ASP A 81 6.05 1.47 -15.74
N GLY A 82 5.42 2.64 -15.68
CA GLY A 82 4.92 3.36 -16.86
C GLY A 82 3.58 2.85 -17.41
N LYS A 83 2.98 1.80 -16.83
CA LYS A 83 1.71 1.18 -17.25
C LYS A 83 0.59 1.34 -16.23
N ARG A 84 0.59 2.44 -15.48
CA ARG A 84 -0.35 2.69 -14.36
C ARG A 84 -1.81 2.46 -14.73
N GLU A 85 -2.30 3.08 -15.80
CA GLU A 85 -3.72 3.03 -16.19
C GLU A 85 -4.16 1.61 -16.58
N GLU A 86 -3.33 0.92 -17.35
CA GLU A 86 -3.57 -0.47 -17.77
C GLU A 86 -3.62 -1.41 -16.57
N ARG A 87 -2.65 -1.31 -15.65
CA ARG A 87 -2.61 -2.09 -14.41
C ARG A 87 -3.82 -1.78 -13.52
N LEU A 88 -4.15 -0.51 -13.32
CA LEU A 88 -5.29 -0.09 -12.51
C LEU A 88 -6.61 -0.64 -13.07
N LYS A 89 -6.81 -0.57 -14.39
CA LYS A 89 -7.99 -1.15 -15.06
C LYS A 89 -8.10 -2.66 -14.84
N ARG A 90 -6.99 -3.40 -14.97
CA ARG A 90 -6.97 -4.86 -14.72
C ARG A 90 -7.29 -5.21 -13.27
N LEU A 91 -6.66 -4.52 -12.32
CA LEU A 91 -6.84 -4.78 -10.89
C LEU A 91 -8.28 -4.46 -10.46
N ASN A 92 -8.82 -3.31 -10.90
CA ASN A 92 -10.20 -2.93 -10.60
C ASN A 92 -11.21 -3.93 -11.18
N LYS A 93 -11.01 -4.41 -12.42
CA LYS A 93 -11.87 -5.43 -13.01
C LYS A 93 -11.93 -6.68 -12.13
N LYS A 94 -10.78 -7.21 -11.72
CA LYS A 94 -10.72 -8.39 -10.83
C LYS A 94 -11.39 -8.14 -9.49
N VAL A 95 -11.16 -6.98 -8.87
CA VAL A 95 -11.79 -6.63 -7.59
C VAL A 95 -13.31 -6.54 -7.71
N SER A 96 -13.83 -5.98 -8.81
CA SER A 96 -15.27 -5.93 -9.06
C SER A 96 -15.88 -7.33 -9.16
N GLU A 97 -15.26 -8.24 -9.91
CA GLU A 97 -15.70 -9.64 -10.05
C GLU A 97 -15.76 -10.36 -8.68
N ILE A 98 -14.85 -10.05 -7.75
CA ILE A 98 -14.90 -10.60 -6.38
C ILE A 98 -16.06 -9.99 -5.56
N LYS A 99 -16.33 -8.69 -5.73
CA LYS A 99 -17.35 -7.94 -4.98
C LYS A 99 -18.79 -8.24 -5.40
N GLU A 100 -19.01 -8.75 -6.61
CA GLU A 100 -20.33 -9.17 -7.09
C GLU A 100 -20.95 -10.29 -6.23
N ARG A 101 -20.12 -11.03 -5.50
CA ARG A 101 -20.58 -12.08 -4.58
C ARG A 101 -21.30 -11.47 -3.36
N PRO A 102 -22.50 -11.95 -2.98
CA PRO A 102 -23.31 -11.36 -1.91
C PRO A 102 -22.57 -11.16 -0.58
N GLU A 103 -21.70 -12.10 -0.21
CA GLU A 103 -20.91 -12.07 1.02
C GLU A 103 -19.86 -10.95 1.07
N ASN A 104 -19.56 -10.32 -0.07
CA ASN A 104 -18.48 -9.34 -0.23
C ASN A 104 -18.96 -7.91 -0.50
N LYS A 105 -20.28 -7.67 -0.60
CA LYS A 105 -20.84 -6.36 -1.00
C LYS A 105 -20.36 -5.17 -0.15
N ASN A 106 -20.12 -5.38 1.14
CA ASN A 106 -19.67 -4.32 2.07
C ASN A 106 -18.15 -4.29 2.28
N LYS A 107 -17.40 -5.13 1.57
CA LYS A 107 -15.95 -5.27 1.79
C LYS A 107 -15.17 -4.22 0.99
N LYS A 108 -14.20 -3.57 1.66
CA LYS A 108 -13.40 -2.49 1.06
C LYS A 108 -12.10 -3.03 0.48
N VAL A 109 -11.76 -2.57 -0.73
CA VAL A 109 -10.45 -2.75 -1.37
C VAL A 109 -10.01 -1.40 -1.88
N ILE A 110 -8.76 -1.05 -1.59
CA ILE A 110 -8.11 0.17 -2.07
C ILE A 110 -6.92 -0.29 -2.90
N ILE A 111 -6.77 0.26 -4.11
CA ILE A 111 -5.73 -0.12 -5.06
C ILE A 111 -4.92 1.12 -5.39
N ILE A 112 -3.64 1.12 -5.00
CA ILE A 112 -2.71 2.19 -5.28
C ILE A 112 -1.68 1.66 -6.28
N VAL A 113 -1.64 2.29 -7.44
CA VAL A 113 -0.69 1.97 -8.50
C VAL A 113 0.21 3.19 -8.72
N PHE A 114 1.51 3.02 -8.50
CA PHE A 114 2.49 4.05 -8.81
C PHE A 114 2.47 4.38 -10.31
N LYS A 115 2.89 5.58 -10.69
CA LYS A 115 3.14 5.94 -12.10
C LYS A 115 4.36 5.19 -12.61
N ASN A 116 5.44 5.24 -11.84
CA ASN A 116 6.68 4.50 -12.09
C ASN A 116 6.82 3.41 -11.02
N ALA A 117 7.98 3.30 -10.39
CA ALA A 117 8.19 2.51 -9.18
C ALA A 117 8.16 3.41 -7.94
N ILE A 118 8.00 2.80 -6.76
CA ILE A 118 8.02 3.51 -5.47
C ILE A 118 9.28 4.37 -5.27
N GLU A 119 10.42 3.96 -5.82
CA GLU A 119 11.68 4.69 -5.77
C GLU A 119 11.52 6.07 -6.41
N SER A 120 11.06 6.15 -7.66
CA SER A 120 10.88 7.44 -8.34
C SER A 120 9.68 8.23 -7.82
N ASP A 121 8.60 7.54 -7.48
CA ASP A 121 7.34 8.23 -7.16
C ASP A 121 7.32 8.79 -5.74
N TRP A 122 7.91 8.09 -4.77
CA TRP A 122 7.92 8.52 -3.37
C TRP A 122 9.32 8.76 -2.83
N ILE A 123 10.32 7.94 -3.17
CA ILE A 123 11.64 8.11 -2.57
C ILE A 123 12.35 9.34 -3.12
N GLU A 124 12.46 9.46 -4.44
CA GLU A 124 13.12 10.61 -5.06
C GLU A 124 12.41 11.93 -4.73
N LYS A 125 11.07 11.94 -4.80
CA LYS A 125 10.27 13.11 -4.41
C LYS A 125 10.42 13.45 -2.92
N GLY A 126 10.37 12.45 -2.05
CA GLY A 126 10.49 12.63 -0.61
C GLY A 126 11.89 13.03 -0.16
N LEU A 127 12.91 12.82 -0.98
CA LEU A 127 14.29 13.24 -0.72
C LEU A 127 14.68 14.52 -1.49
N ASP A 128 13.81 15.00 -2.37
CA ASP A 128 14.09 16.09 -3.33
C ASP A 128 15.38 15.88 -4.13
N LYS A 129 15.66 14.63 -4.51
CA LYS A 129 16.82 14.26 -5.32
C LYS A 129 16.63 12.91 -5.99
N LYS A 130 17.31 12.73 -7.12
CA LYS A 130 17.45 11.39 -7.71
C LYS A 130 18.30 10.50 -6.83
N ILE A 131 17.97 9.22 -6.81
CA ILE A 131 18.78 8.21 -6.12
C ILE A 131 19.33 7.22 -7.14
N ASP A 132 20.62 6.90 -7.02
CA ASP A 132 21.20 5.78 -7.75
C ASP A 132 20.90 4.50 -6.97
N TYR A 133 19.75 3.92 -7.28
CA TYR A 133 19.24 2.76 -6.58
C TYR A 133 19.85 1.48 -7.16
N ARG A 134 20.91 0.99 -6.50
CA ARG A 134 21.64 -0.22 -6.93
C ARG A 134 21.21 -1.48 -6.20
N ASP A 135 20.71 -1.36 -4.96
CA ASP A 135 20.31 -2.50 -4.14
C ASP A 135 18.90 -2.34 -3.57
N LYS A 136 18.02 -3.28 -3.95
CA LYS A 136 16.65 -3.36 -3.44
C LYS A 136 16.56 -3.58 -1.93
N ALA A 137 17.61 -4.12 -1.32
CA ALA A 137 17.66 -4.30 0.13
C ALA A 137 17.70 -2.98 0.90
N GLU A 138 18.11 -1.87 0.28
CA GLU A 138 18.15 -0.54 0.89
C GLU A 138 16.78 0.14 0.95
N LEU A 139 15.77 -0.35 0.22
CA LEU A 139 14.42 0.24 0.19
C LEU A 139 13.92 0.62 1.59
N PRO A 140 13.98 -0.25 2.61
CA PRO A 140 13.47 0.07 3.93
C PRO A 140 14.18 1.24 4.62
N ASP A 141 15.43 1.53 4.29
CA ASP A 141 16.20 2.61 4.91
C ASP A 141 15.78 3.97 4.36
N TYR A 142 15.33 4.03 3.12
CA TYR A 142 14.74 5.25 2.55
C TYR A 142 13.46 5.66 3.27
N ALA A 143 12.66 4.70 3.75
CA ALA A 143 11.46 5.00 4.54
C ALA A 143 11.76 5.94 5.72
N ASN A 144 12.95 5.84 6.34
CA ASN A 144 13.37 6.68 7.46
C ASN A 144 13.83 8.07 7.07
N LYS A 145 14.20 8.26 5.80
CA LYS A 145 14.81 9.49 5.28
C LYS A 145 13.79 10.40 4.58
N LEU A 146 12.62 9.87 4.17
CA LEU A 146 11.61 10.64 3.43
C LEU A 146 11.15 11.88 4.21
N ASN A 147 11.14 13.03 3.55
CA ASN A 147 10.40 14.19 4.00
C ASN A 147 8.92 14.04 3.61
N LEU A 148 8.09 13.62 4.57
CA LEU A 148 6.67 13.37 4.33
C LEU A 148 5.90 14.63 3.92
N ASN A 149 6.39 15.83 4.27
CA ASN A 149 5.76 17.07 3.83
C ASN A 149 5.87 17.30 2.32
N LEU A 150 6.95 16.82 1.69
CA LEU A 150 7.08 16.86 0.23
C LEU A 150 6.10 15.89 -0.45
N LEU A 151 5.78 14.78 0.21
CA LEU A 151 4.83 13.79 -0.30
C LEU A 151 3.37 14.15 -0.07
N LYS A 152 3.06 15.13 0.80
CA LYS A 152 1.66 15.55 1.07
C LYS A 152 0.88 15.97 -0.17
N ASN A 153 1.57 16.41 -1.22
CA ASN A 153 0.93 16.82 -2.48
C ASN A 153 0.83 15.69 -3.51
N ASP A 154 1.48 14.55 -3.29
CA ASP A 154 1.41 13.38 -4.18
C ASP A 154 0.08 12.65 -4.02
N ASP A 155 -0.64 12.43 -5.13
CA ASP A 155 -1.99 11.86 -5.08
C ASP A 155 -2.02 10.42 -4.55
N ASN A 156 -1.04 9.60 -4.93
CA ASN A 156 -0.94 8.23 -4.42
C ASN A 156 -0.62 8.24 -2.92
N PHE A 157 0.19 9.19 -2.45
CA PHE A 157 0.48 9.34 -1.02
C PHE A 157 -0.75 9.81 -0.25
N LYS A 158 -1.50 10.80 -0.75
CA LYS A 158 -2.78 11.23 -0.14
C LYS A 158 -3.77 10.08 -0.03
N GLU A 159 -3.92 9.31 -1.11
CA GLU A 159 -4.79 8.13 -1.13
C GLU A 159 -4.30 7.06 -0.13
N PHE A 160 -3.00 6.86 -0.02
CA PHE A 160 -2.43 5.97 0.98
C PHE A 160 -2.73 6.42 2.40
N ILE A 161 -2.50 7.70 2.73
CA ILE A 161 -2.83 8.26 4.06
C ILE A 161 -4.31 8.07 4.37
N TYR A 162 -5.18 8.45 3.43
CA TYR A 162 -6.63 8.27 3.57
C TYR A 162 -7.04 6.80 3.77
N ALA A 163 -6.28 5.87 3.20
CA ALA A 163 -6.53 4.44 3.36
C ALA A 163 -6.15 3.90 4.74
N VAL A 164 -5.12 4.48 5.38
CA VAL A 164 -4.51 3.93 6.61
C VAL A 164 -4.89 4.69 7.88
N ASP A 165 -5.40 5.92 7.76
CA ASP A 165 -5.97 6.73 8.83
C ASP A 165 -7.47 6.36 9.00
N PRO A 166 -7.91 5.76 10.14
CA PRO A 166 -9.23 5.19 10.42
C PRO A 166 -10.34 6.19 10.79
#